data_AF-A0A2T7NNP5-F1
#
_entry.id   AF-A0A2T7NNP5-F1
#
_cell.length_a   1.000
_cell.length_b   1.000
_cell.length_c   1.000
_cell.angle_alpha   90.00
_cell.angle_beta   90.00
_cell.angle_gamma   90.00
#
_symmetry.space_group_name_H-M   'P 1'
#
loop_
_entity.id
_entity.type
_entity.pdbx_description
1 polymer ?
#
loop_
_entity_poly.entity_id
_entity_poly.type
_entity_poly.pdbx_seq_one_letter_code
_entity_poly.pdbx_strand_id
1 'polypeptide(L)' 'MSRLSKKGSNGMKSSPGAPASRPSPSSVPYFYGRITREEAEIFLKERGMKDGLFLLRESISPMGNYAISICYNSK' A
#
# COMPACT_ATOMS: atom_id res chain seq x y z
N MET A 1 -48.36 -10.41 -33.99
CA MET A 1 -49.07 -10.31 -32.69
C MET A 1 -48.01 -10.33 -31.59
N SER A 2 -47.53 -9.15 -31.16
CA SER A 2 -47.75 -8.59 -29.80
C SER A 2 -47.40 -9.59 -28.68
N ARG A 3 -46.48 -9.29 -27.75
CA ARG A 3 -46.62 -8.22 -26.76
C ARG A 3 -45.28 -7.63 -26.28
N LEU A 4 -45.29 -6.31 -26.17
CA LEU A 4 -44.44 -5.47 -25.34
C LEU A 4 -44.62 -5.83 -23.85
N SER A 5 -43.53 -5.89 -23.07
CA SER A 5 -43.58 -5.52 -21.65
C SER A 5 -42.22 -5.09 -21.13
N LYS A 6 -42.31 -4.18 -20.17
CA LYS A 6 -41.39 -3.13 -19.78
C LYS A 6 -40.95 -3.40 -18.34
N LYS A 7 -39.65 -3.44 -18.07
CA LYS A 7 -39.02 -3.20 -16.76
C LYS A 7 -37.51 -3.21 -17.02
N GLY A 8 -36.75 -2.15 -16.78
CA GLY A 8 -36.84 -1.16 -15.72
C GLY A 8 -35.54 -1.25 -14.95
N SER A 9 -34.69 -0.22 -15.11
CA SER A 9 -33.69 0.26 -14.15
C SER A 9 -32.80 -0.75 -13.43
N ASN A 10 -31.50 -0.71 -13.72
CA ASN A 10 -30.53 -0.36 -12.68
C ASN A 10 -29.20 0.06 -13.33
N GLY A 11 -29.13 1.35 -13.67
CA GLY A 11 -27.84 2.02 -13.76
C GLY A 11 -27.28 2.11 -12.35
N MET A 12 -26.29 1.29 -12.03
CA MET A 12 -25.41 1.50 -10.88
C MET A 12 -24.52 2.72 -11.19
N LYS A 13 -25.11 3.91 -11.14
CA LYS A 13 -24.37 5.16 -11.02
C LYS A 13 -24.32 5.56 -9.54
N SER A 14 -23.08 5.78 -9.13
CA SER A 14 -22.61 6.69 -8.08
C SER A 14 -22.98 6.37 -6.63
N SER A 15 -21.97 5.86 -5.91
CA SER A 15 -21.72 6.33 -4.54
C SER A 15 -20.41 7.13 -4.53
N PRO A 16 -20.46 8.47 -4.61
CA PRO A 16 -19.36 9.34 -4.24
C PRO A 16 -19.60 9.75 -2.78
N GLY A 17 -18.91 9.14 -1.82
CA GLY A 17 -19.15 9.53 -0.43
C GLY A 17 -18.65 8.59 0.65
N ALA A 18 -17.43 8.05 0.52
CA ALA A 18 -16.71 7.62 1.72
C ALA A 18 -15.79 8.76 2.16
N PRO A 19 -15.96 9.35 3.37
CA PRO A 19 -14.97 10.27 3.91
C PRO A 19 -13.67 9.49 4.09
N ALA A 20 -12.56 10.04 3.57
CA ALA A 20 -11.20 9.51 3.59
C ALA A 20 -10.98 8.42 4.66
N SER A 21 -11.19 7.16 4.29
CA SER A 21 -10.76 6.02 5.09
C SER A 21 -9.26 6.22 5.30
N ARG A 22 -8.83 6.43 6.57
CA ARG A 22 -7.40 6.55 6.91
C ARG A 22 -6.66 5.52 6.08
N PRO A 23 -5.67 5.92 5.25
CA PRO A 23 -4.98 4.97 4.39
C PRO A 23 -4.50 3.84 5.27
N SER A 24 -4.90 2.61 4.95
CA SER A 24 -4.39 1.46 5.66
C SER A 24 -2.87 1.48 5.53
N PRO A 25 -2.10 1.04 6.55
CA PRO A 25 -0.64 1.00 6.43
C PRO A 25 -0.19 0.16 5.23
N SER A 26 -0.98 -0.83 4.81
CA SER A 26 -0.79 -1.58 3.57
C SER A 26 -0.99 -0.78 2.27
N SER A 27 -1.55 0.42 2.34
CA SER A 27 -1.80 1.31 1.20
C SER A 27 -0.67 2.32 0.97
N VAL A 28 0.33 2.42 1.84
CA VAL A 28 1.44 3.36 1.65
C VAL A 28 2.60 2.70 0.88
N PRO A 29 3.17 3.37 -0.13
CA PRO A 29 4.15 2.78 -1.04
C PRO A 29 5.53 2.52 -0.42
N TYR A 30 5.74 2.99 0.82
CA TYR A 30 6.94 2.79 1.61
C TYR A 30 6.75 1.73 2.71
N PHE A 31 5.56 1.17 2.94
CA PHE A 31 5.35 0.12 3.94
C PHE A 31 5.44 -1.26 3.30
N TYR A 32 6.36 -2.08 3.83
CA TYR A 32 6.63 -3.42 3.31
C TYR A 32 6.08 -4.51 4.22
N GLY A 33 5.41 -4.14 5.31
CA GLY A 33 4.92 -5.11 6.29
C GLY A 33 6.07 -5.75 7.08
N ARG A 34 5.91 -7.02 7.43
CA ARG A 34 6.82 -7.75 8.31
C ARG A 34 7.99 -8.37 7.56
N ILE A 35 8.98 -7.53 7.25
CA ILE A 35 10.22 -7.91 6.58
C ILE A 35 11.45 -7.79 7.50
N THR A 36 12.49 -8.58 7.23
CA THR A 36 13.76 -8.51 7.98
C THR A 36 14.57 -7.26 7.60
N ARG A 37 15.66 -7.01 8.33
CA ARG A 37 16.59 -5.93 7.98
C ARG A 37 17.26 -6.23 6.63
N GLU A 38 17.64 -7.48 6.41
CA GLU A 38 18.34 -7.95 5.22
C GLU A 38 17.46 -7.81 3.97
N GLU A 39 16.17 -8.19 4.07
CA GLU A 39 15.19 -7.98 3.01
C GLU A 39 15.02 -6.49 2.68
N ALA A 40 14.97 -5.63 3.70
CA ALA A 40 14.91 -4.19 3.50
C ALA A 40 16.14 -3.65 2.72
N GLU A 41 17.34 -4.14 3.03
CA GLU A 41 18.56 -3.76 2.30
C GLU A 41 18.53 -4.23 0.84
N ILE A 42 17.99 -5.42 0.57
CA ILE A 42 17.79 -5.92 -0.80
C ILE A 42 16.82 -5.01 -1.57
N PHE A 43 15.67 -4.64 -0.98
CA PHE A 43 14.72 -3.73 -1.64
C PHE A 43 15.31 -2.35 -1.93
N LEU A 44 16.11 -1.82 -1.00
CA LEU A 44 16.82 -0.56 -1.22
C LEU A 44 17.85 -0.69 -2.37
N LYS A 45 18.54 -1.83 -2.46
CA LYS A 45 19.48 -2.13 -3.56
C LYS A 45 18.79 -2.29 -4.91
N GLU A 46 17.71 -3.06 -4.99
CA GLU A 46 16.92 -3.26 -6.21
C GLU A 46 16.33 -1.97 -6.74
N ARG A 47 15.95 -1.04 -5.85
CA ARG A 47 15.46 0.29 -6.21
C ARG A 47 16.57 1.30 -6.54
N GLY A 48 17.83 0.84 -6.60
CA GLY A 48 18.97 1.63 -7.07
C GLY A 48 19.66 2.47 -5.99
N MET A 49 19.45 2.17 -4.70
CA MET A 49 20.10 2.84 -3.55
C MET A 49 20.14 4.37 -3.69
N LYS A 50 19.01 4.95 -4.08
CA LYS A 50 18.93 6.40 -4.22
C LYS A 50 19.00 7.06 -2.85
N ASP A 51 19.79 8.12 -2.74
CA ASP A 51 19.82 8.94 -1.52
C ASP A 51 18.42 9.41 -1.12
N GLY A 52 18.06 9.16 0.13
CA GLY A 52 16.73 9.45 0.66
C GLY A 52 15.67 8.40 0.33
N LEU A 53 16.02 7.28 -0.31
CA LEU A 53 15.12 6.14 -0.43
C LEU A 53 14.95 5.47 0.94
N PHE A 54 13.70 5.29 1.37
CA PHE A 54 13.41 4.63 2.63
C PHE A 54 12.23 3.68 2.51
N LEU A 55 12.13 2.78 3.48
CA LEU A 55 10.99 1.91 3.67
C LEU A 55 10.74 1.67 5.16
N LEU A 56 9.47 1.44 5.49
CA LEU A 56 8.98 1.09 6.82
C LEU A 56 8.72 -0.41 6.84
N ARG A 57 9.22 -1.07 7.89
CA ARG A 57 9.02 -2.50 8.14
C ARG A 57 8.54 -2.73 9.56
N GLU A 58 7.74 -3.77 9.75
CA GLU A 58 7.41 -4.33 11.05
C GLU A 58 8.55 -5.25 11.49
N SER A 59 9.07 -5.01 12.68
CA SER A 59 10.00 -5.92 13.33
C SER A 59 9.30 -7.25 13.61
N ILE A 60 10.02 -8.33 13.36
CA ILE A 60 9.58 -9.71 13.63
C ILE A 60 9.52 -9.97 15.15
N SER A 61 10.05 -9.06 15.96
CA SER A 61 9.97 -9.14 17.42
C SER A 61 8.53 -9.27 17.93
N PRO A 62 8.27 -10.13 18.93
CA PRO A 62 6.92 -10.38 19.46
C PRO A 62 6.25 -9.14 20.07
N MET A 63 6.99 -8.06 20.31
CA MET A 63 6.47 -6.78 20.81
C MET A 63 5.91 -5.84 19.73
N GLY A 64 5.91 -6.21 18.44
CA GLY A 64 5.23 -5.41 17.40
C GLY A 64 5.85 -4.02 17.16
N ASN A 65 7.19 -3.93 17.16
CA ASN A 65 7.89 -2.68 16.87
C ASN A 65 7.94 -2.39 15.36
N TYR A 66 7.98 -1.10 14.99
CA TYR A 66 8.21 -0.65 13.61
C TYR A 66 9.64 -0.13 13.47
N ALA A 67 10.27 -0.38 12.32
CA ALA A 67 11.61 0.09 12.00
C ALA A 67 11.62 0.75 10.62
N ILE A 68 12.42 1.80 10.47
CA ILE A 68 12.64 2.48 9.18
C ILE A 68 14.03 2.09 8.69
N SER A 69 14.11 1.63 7.44
CA SER A 69 15.36 1.38 6.72
C SER A 69 15.51 2.48 5.67
N ILE A 70 16.59 3.27 5.76
CA ILE A 70 16.87 4.39 4.85
C ILE A 70 18.23 4.20 4.18
N CYS A 71 18.29 4.53 2.89
CA CYS A 71 19.52 4.64 2.12
C CYS A 71 20.03 6.08 2.20
N TYR A 72 21.24 6.25 2.70
CA TYR A 72 21.88 7.55 2.85
C TYR A 72 23.38 7.45 2.54
N ASN A 73 23.87 8.41 1.78
CA ASN A 73 25.24 8.56 1.34
C ASN A 73 25.76 7.28 0.67
N SER A 74 25.17 6.94 -0.48
CA SER A 74 25.63 5.89 -1.40
C SER A 74 27.00 6.27 -1.97
N LYS A 75 28.05 6.11 -1.15
CA LYS A 75 29.46 6.28 -1.54
C LYS A 75 30.04 5.00 -2.10
#